data_AF-A0A8T3MT81-F1
#
_entry.id   AF-A0A8T3MT81-F1
#
_cell.length_a   1.000
_cell.length_b   1.000
_cell.length_c   1.000
_cell.angle_alpha   90.00
_cell.angle_beta   90.00
_cell.angle_gamma   90.00
#
_symmetry.space_group_name_H-M   'P 1'
#
loop_
_entity.id
_entity.type
_entity.pdbx_description
1 polymer ?
#
loop_
_entity_poly.entity_id
_entity_poly.type
_entity_poly.pdbx_seq_one_letter_code
_entity_poly.pdbx_strand_id
1 'polypeptide(L)'
;MANAVLWIAGIALIAIGYTRAKGPWSRYQALKEEDANAARYSAWRGGVRDDGSKTGASVAMAILRRQARLAAGIAVIGFVLVFLGFLIK
;
A
#
# COMPACT_ATOMS: atom_id res chain seq x y z
N MET A 1 -25.77 14.63 -16.34
CA MET A 1 -24.72 13.86 -17.07
C MET A 1 -23.36 13.94 -16.38
N ALA A 2 -22.90 15.13 -15.97
CA ALA A 2 -21.63 15.28 -15.25
C ALA A 2 -21.55 14.46 -13.94
N ASN A 3 -22.65 14.38 -13.18
CA ASN A 3 -22.78 13.55 -11.98
C ASN A 3 -22.54 12.05 -12.25
N ALA A 4 -23.19 11.50 -13.28
CA ALA A 4 -23.03 10.09 -13.66
C ALA A 4 -21.59 9.78 -14.10
N VAL A 5 -20.94 10.69 -14.82
CA VAL A 5 -19.53 10.55 -15.22
C VAL A 5 -18.62 10.49 -13.99
N LEU A 6 -18.84 11.36 -12.99
CA LEU A 6 -18.06 11.36 -11.75
C LEU A 6 -18.21 10.06 -10.96
N TRP A 7 -19.43 9.51 -10.88
CA TRP A 7 -19.66 8.23 -10.21
C TRP A 7 -18.97 7.07 -10.92
N ILE A 8 -19.17 6.95 -12.24
CA ILE A 8 -18.57 5.84 -13.02
C ILE A 8 -17.04 5.93 -12.97
N ALA A 9 -16.48 7.11 -13.22
CA ALA A 9 -15.03 7.32 -13.15
C ALA A 9 -14.49 7.06 -11.73
N GLY A 10 -15.20 7.54 -10.71
CA GLY A 10 -14.82 7.34 -9.32
C GLY A 10 -14.78 5.86 -8.91
N ILE A 11 -15.84 5.11 -9.25
CA ILE A 11 -15.92 3.65 -9.00
C ILE A 11 -14.79 2.93 -9.75
N ALA A 12 -14.54 3.29 -11.01
CA ALA A 12 -13.45 2.69 -11.79
C ALA A 12 -12.08 2.93 -11.14
N LEU A 13 -11.80 4.15 -10.67
CA LEU A 13 -10.54 4.47 -9.98
C LEU A 13 -10.41 3.73 -8.64
N ILE A 14 -11.49 3.57 -7.88
CA ILE A 14 -11.48 2.76 -6.65
C ILE A 14 -11.08 1.32 -6.96
N ALA A 15 -11.72 0.71 -7.95
CA ALA A 15 -11.44 -0.67 -8.34
C ALA A 15 -9.99 -0.85 -8.82
N ILE A 16 -9.50 0.06 -9.68
CA ILE A 16 -8.12 0.04 -10.18
C ILE A 16 -7.13 0.24 -9.04
N GLY A 17 -7.33 1.25 -8.18
CA GLY A 17 -6.43 1.54 -7.07
C GLY A 17 -6.36 0.38 -6.07
N TYR A 18 -7.50 -0.22 -5.72
CA TYR A 18 -7.55 -1.38 -4.83
C TYR A 18 -6.82 -2.59 -5.40
N THR A 19 -7.13 -2.97 -6.64
CA THR A 19 -6.51 -4.14 -7.29
C THR A 19 -4.99 -3.97 -7.44
N ARG A 20 -4.54 -2.76 -7.77
CA ARG A 20 -3.10 -2.43 -7.89
C ARG A 20 -2.39 -2.35 -6.53
N ALA A 21 -3.07 -1.95 -5.46
CA ALA A 21 -2.49 -1.87 -4.12
C ALA A 21 -2.36 -3.24 -3.45
N LYS A 22 -3.32 -4.15 -3.71
CA LYS A 22 -3.43 -5.46 -3.04
C LYS A 22 -2.15 -6.30 -3.16
N GLY A 23 -1.60 -6.41 -4.38
CA GLY A 23 -0.40 -7.24 -4.63
C GLY A 23 0.83 -6.77 -3.85
N PRO A 24 1.29 -5.53 -4.03
CA PRO A 24 2.43 -4.98 -3.29
C PRO A 24 2.20 -5.00 -1.77
N TRP A 25 0.98 -4.70 -1.31
CA TRP A 25 0.66 -4.71 0.12
C TRP A 25 0.78 -6.11 0.74
N SER A 26 0.26 -7.13 0.06
CA SER A 26 0.36 -8.52 0.53
C SER A 26 1.81 -8.98 0.66
N ARG A 27 2.66 -8.67 -0.34
CA ARG A 27 4.09 -9.01 -0.28
C ARG A 27 4.82 -8.22 0.80
N TYR A 28 4.48 -6.94 0.96
CA TYR A 28 5.03 -6.11 2.03
C TYR A 28 4.75 -6.72 3.40
N GLN A 29 3.53 -7.20 3.65
CA GLN A 29 3.17 -7.82 4.92
C GLN A 29 3.91 -9.15 5.14
N ALA A 30 4.01 -10.00 4.12
CA ALA A 30 4.78 -11.23 4.21
C ALA A 30 6.26 -10.98 4.59
N LEU A 31 6.93 -10.06 3.87
CA LEU A 31 8.32 -9.67 4.17
C LEU A 31 8.46 -9.07 5.58
N LYS A 32 7.48 -8.28 6.02
CA LYS A 32 7.49 -7.69 7.36
C LYS A 32 7.38 -8.75 8.45
N GLU A 33 6.58 -9.79 8.23
CA GLU A 33 6.44 -10.92 9.17
C GLU A 33 7.73 -11.74 9.23
N GLU A 34 8.35 -12.02 8.09
CA GLU A 34 9.65 -12.70 8.01
C GLU A 34 10.76 -11.92 8.72
N ASP A 35 10.86 -10.62 8.45
CA ASP A 35 11.84 -9.72 9.06
C ASP A 35 11.67 -9.65 10.59
N ALA A 36 10.42 -9.55 11.07
CA ALA A 36 10.11 -9.59 12.49
C ALA A 36 10.43 -10.94 13.14
N ASN A 37 10.31 -12.04 12.40
CA ASN A 37 10.70 -13.36 12.90
C ASN A 37 12.23 -13.51 12.97
N ALA A 38 12.95 -13.07 11.93
CA ALA A 38 14.39 -13.06 11.88
C ALA A 38 14.98 -12.21 13.03
N ALA A 39 14.41 -11.04 13.29
CA ALA A 39 14.80 -10.16 14.39
C ALA A 39 14.62 -10.82 15.77
N ARG A 40 13.52 -11.57 15.97
CA ARG A 40 13.31 -12.34 17.22
C ARG A 40 14.33 -13.45 17.37
N TYR A 41 14.61 -14.18 16.29
CA TYR A 41 15.58 -15.27 16.29
C TYR A 41 17.01 -14.77 16.54
N SER A 42 17.40 -13.64 15.93
CA SER A 42 18.71 -13.03 16.17
C SER A 42 18.86 -12.53 17.60
N ALA A 43 17.82 -11.90 18.16
CA ALA A 43 17.80 -11.46 19.56
C ALA A 43 17.98 -12.63 20.53
N TRP A 44 17.30 -13.76 20.28
CA TRP A 44 17.45 -14.97 21.11
C TRP A 44 18.87 -15.55 21.08
N ARG A 45 19.58 -15.44 19.95
CA ARG A 45 20.98 -15.92 19.83
C ARG A 45 22.03 -14.93 20.32
N GLY A 46 21.67 -13.98 21.18
CA GLY A 46 22.60 -12.99 21.74
C GLY A 46 23.01 -11.90 20.75
N GLY A 47 22.12 -11.59 19.79
CA GLY A 47 22.40 -10.92 18.52
C GLY A 47 23.39 -9.76 18.49
N VAL A 48 24.13 -9.68 17.38
CA VAL A 48 24.86 -8.48 16.96
C VAL A 48 23.83 -7.40 16.64
N ARG A 49 23.94 -6.21 17.26
CA ARG A 49 23.10 -5.05 16.93
C ARG A 49 23.39 -4.67 15.48
N ASP A 50 22.39 -4.85 14.63
CA ASP A 50 22.39 -4.31 13.28
C ASP A 50 22.52 -2.78 13.40
N ASP A 51 23.62 -2.25 12.89
CA ASP A 51 24.15 -0.90 13.07
C ASP A 51 23.35 0.17 12.29
N GLY A 52 22.07 -0.11 12.02
CA GLY A 52 21.18 0.75 11.24
C GLY A 52 21.40 0.66 9.73
N SER A 53 22.14 -0.35 9.27
CA SER A 53 22.40 -0.56 7.85
C SER A 53 21.12 -0.97 7.10
N LYS A 54 20.86 -0.40 5.92
CA LYS A 54 19.71 -0.80 5.10
C LYS A 54 19.95 -2.19 4.53
N THR A 55 19.28 -3.20 5.08
CA THR A 55 19.26 -4.56 4.50
C THR A 55 18.52 -4.59 3.16
N GLY A 56 18.80 -5.58 2.31
CA GLY A 56 18.04 -5.79 1.07
C GLY A 56 16.54 -5.94 1.31
N ALA A 57 16.15 -6.58 2.42
CA ALA A 57 14.76 -6.70 2.86
C ALA A 57 14.14 -5.33 3.19
N SER A 58 14.86 -4.46 3.90
CA SER A 58 14.39 -3.10 4.22
C SER A 58 14.13 -2.26 2.95
N VAL A 59 14.98 -2.39 1.94
CA VAL A 59 14.83 -1.71 0.65
C VAL A 59 13.61 -2.26 -0.11
N ALA A 60 13.48 -3.59 -0.21
CA ALA A 60 12.33 -4.22 -0.86
C ALA A 60 11.01 -3.82 -0.19
N MET A 61 10.95 -3.84 1.15
CA MET A 61 9.79 -3.38 1.92
C MET A 61 9.44 -1.91 1.64
N ALA A 62 10.43 -1.02 1.55
CA ALA A 62 10.21 0.39 1.25
C ALA A 62 9.60 0.59 -0.16
N ILE A 63 10.08 -0.17 -1.15
CA ILE A 63 9.58 -0.14 -2.53
C ILE A 63 8.12 -0.63 -2.57
N LEU A 64 7.84 -1.80 -1.98
CA LEU A 64 6.49 -2.38 -1.97
C LEU A 64 5.49 -1.46 -1.24
N ARG A 65 5.89 -0.88 -0.10
CA ARG A 65 5.08 0.10 0.62
C ARG A 65 4.79 1.33 -0.23
N ARG A 66 5.78 1.84 -0.98
CA ARG A 66 5.58 2.98 -1.89
C ARG A 66 4.61 2.62 -3.01
N GLN A 67 4.75 1.46 -3.63
CA GLN A 67 3.85 0.99 -4.68
C GLN A 67 2.41 0.86 -4.16
N ALA A 68 2.23 0.23 -3.00
CA ALA A 68 0.92 0.11 -2.35
C ALA A 68 0.31 1.49 -2.05
N ARG A 69 1.11 2.44 -1.53
CA ARG A 69 0.65 3.80 -1.21
C ARG A 69 0.22 4.59 -2.45
N LEU A 70 0.99 4.51 -3.54
CA LEU A 70 0.64 5.17 -4.79
C LEU A 70 -0.66 4.61 -5.38
N ALA A 71 -0.80 3.29 -5.40
CA ALA A 71 -2.03 2.64 -5.87
C ALA A 71 -3.23 2.94 -4.95
N ALA A 72 -3.04 2.97 -3.63
CA ALA A 72 -4.08 3.38 -2.69
C ALA A 72 -4.50 4.84 -2.93
N GLY A 73 -3.56 5.73 -3.26
CA GLY A 73 -3.86 7.12 -3.63
C GLY A 73 -4.85 7.23 -4.80
N ILE A 74 -4.73 6.35 -5.80
CA ILE A 74 -5.70 6.29 -6.91
C ILE A 74 -7.10 5.96 -6.41
N ALA A 75 -7.22 5.00 -5.49
CA ALA A 75 -8.51 4.64 -4.91
C ALA A 75 -9.11 5.79 -4.08
N VAL A 76 -8.28 6.54 -3.34
CA VAL A 76 -8.73 7.72 -2.60
C VAL A 76 -9.26 8.80 -3.54
N ILE A 77 -8.58 9.07 -4.65
CA ILE A 77 -9.08 10.02 -5.66
C ILE A 77 -10.44 9.55 -6.21
N GLY A 78 -10.56 8.27 -6.53
CA GLY A 78 -11.83 7.69 -6.98
C GLY A 78 -12.96 7.89 -5.97
N PHE A 79 -12.69 7.66 -4.69
CA PHE A 79 -13.64 7.90 -3.60
C PHE A 79 -14.09 9.37 -3.52
N VAL A 80 -13.14 10.31 -3.65
CA VAL A 80 -13.46 11.74 -3.69
C VAL A 80 -14.36 12.08 -4.89
N LEU A 81 -14.10 11.53 -6.08
CA LEU A 81 -14.94 11.77 -7.26
C LEU A 81 -16.37 11.25 -7.06
N VAL A 82 -16.54 10.07 -6.46
CA VAL A 82 -17.88 9.54 -6.15
C VAL A 82 -18.64 10.51 -5.26
N PHE A 83 -18.01 11.00 -4.19
CA PHE A 83 -18.61 11.99 -3.29
C PHE A 83 -18.96 13.31 -3.99
N LEU A 84 -18.06 13.82 -4.84
CA LEU A 84 -18.33 15.02 -5.64
C LEU A 84 -19.51 14.84 -6.59
N GLY A 85 -19.70 13.64 -7.15
CA GLY A 85 -20.86 13.34 -8.00
C GLY A 85 -22.21 13.49 -7.28
N PHE A 86 -22.27 13.30 -5.96
CA PHE A 86 -23.47 13.55 -5.16
C PHE A 86 -23.71 15.04 -4.85
N LEU A 87 -22.65 15.86 -4.87
CA LEU A 87 -22.74 17.30 -4.58
C LEU A 87 -23.24 18.10 -5.80
N ILE A 88 -23.12 17.55 -7.00
CA ILE A 88 -23.54 18.21 -8.25
C ILE A 88 -24.98 17.81 -8.58
N LYS A 89 -25.86 18.83 -8.71
CA LYS A 89 -27.28 18.69 -9.11
C LYS A 89 -27.43 18.67 -10.63
#